data_AF-A0A248TJW6-F1
#
_entry.id   AF-A0A248TJW6-F1
#
_cell.length_a   1.000
_cell.length_b   1.000
_cell.length_c   1.000
_cell.angle_alpha   90.00
_cell.angle_beta   90.00
_cell.angle_gamma   90.00
#
_symmetry.space_group_name_H-M   'P 1'
#
loop_
_entity.id
_entity.type
_entity.pdbx_description
1 polymer ?
#
loop_
_entity_poly.entity_id
_entity_poly.type
_entity_poly.pdbx_seq_one_letter_code
_entity_poly.pdbx_strand_id
1 'polypeptide(L)'
;MVILSILMIVFIAIANIAGAFVVFKKRSVYKGALIILAFAPVFGGMGSLIAISIIRDPFTVFYGLQIGYMLLVNSGIVLFIAVIVSCLQKVLKMM
;
A
#
# COMPACT_ATOMS: atom_id res chain seq x y z
N MET A 1 13.38 2.11 -18.32
CA MET A 1 11.95 1.96 -17.98
C MET A 1 11.63 0.62 -17.32
N VAL A 2 12.00 -0.52 -17.90
CA VAL A 2 11.67 -1.87 -17.37
C VAL A 2 12.04 -2.06 -15.88
N ILE A 3 13.25 -1.65 -15.48
CA ILE A 3 13.73 -1.74 -14.08
C ILE A 3 12.81 -0.98 -13.10
N LEU A 4 12.36 0.21 -13.46
CA LEU A 4 11.48 1.02 -12.61
C LEU A 4 10.08 0.41 -12.52
N SER A 5 9.57 -0.19 -13.59
CA SER A 5 8.30 -0.93 -13.53
C SER A 5 8.39 -2.13 -12.58
N ILE A 6 9.50 -2.87 -12.63
CA ILE A 6 9.75 -4.00 -11.72
C ILE A 6 9.81 -3.51 -10.27
N LEU A 7 10.55 -2.43 -10.01
CA LEU A 7 10.68 -1.85 -8.67
C LEU A 7 9.33 -1.44 -8.08
N MET A 8 8.45 -0.85 -8.90
CA MET A 8 7.09 -0.47 -8.48
C MET A 8 6.28 -1.70 -8.07
N ILE A 9 6.30 -2.77 -8.88
CA ILE A 9 5.60 -4.02 -8.56
C ILE A 9 6.14 -4.61 -7.24
N VAL A 10 7.46 -4.58 -7.04
CA VAL A 10 8.10 -5.08 -5.82
C VAL A 10 7.64 -4.27 -4.59
N PHE A 11 7.64 -2.94 -4.64
CA PHE A 11 7.19 -2.11 -3.52
C PHE A 11 5.72 -2.34 -3.18
N ILE A 12 4.85 -2.42 -4.20
CA ILE A 12 3.44 -2.71 -4.01
C ILE A 12 3.25 -4.11 -3.41
N ALA A 13 3.99 -5.12 -3.89
CA ALA A 13 3.92 -6.47 -3.36
C ALA A 13 4.35 -6.53 -1.89
N ILE A 14 5.47 -5.90 -1.53
CA ILE A 14 5.98 -5.86 -0.15
C ILE A 14 4.95 -5.22 0.79
N ALA A 15 4.37 -4.08 0.41
CA ALA A 15 3.37 -3.41 1.24
C ALA A 15 2.13 -4.29 1.47
N ASN A 16 1.64 -4.96 0.42
CA ASN A 16 0.50 -5.86 0.51
C ASN A 16 0.81 -7.11 1.34
N ILE A 17 1.99 -7.71 1.18
CA ILE A 17 2.41 -8.88 1.97
C ILE A 17 2.49 -8.49 3.46
N ALA A 18 3.05 -7.32 3.78
CA ALA A 18 3.10 -6.82 5.15
C ALA A 18 1.69 -6.58 5.72
N GLY A 19 0.79 -5.97 4.94
CA GLY A 19 -0.62 -5.80 5.31
C GLY A 19 -1.32 -7.14 5.54
N ALA A 20 -1.15 -8.10 4.64
CA ALA A 20 -1.72 -9.44 4.74
C ALA A 20 -1.20 -10.20 5.97
N PHE A 21 0.10 -10.12 6.27
CA PHE A 21 0.68 -10.74 7.45
C PHE A 21 0.06 -10.20 8.76
N VAL A 22 -0.24 -8.90 8.82
CA VAL A 22 -0.96 -8.32 9.95
C VAL A 22 -2.34 -8.94 10.09
N VAL A 23 -3.09 -9.08 8.99
CA VAL A 23 -4.42 -9.72 8.99
C VAL A 23 -4.34 -11.19 9.42
N PHE A 24 -3.40 -11.97 8.88
CA PHE A 24 -3.25 -13.40 9.18
C PHE A 24 -2.86 -13.67 10.64
N LYS A 25 -2.17 -12.75 11.33
CA LYS A 25 -1.91 -12.83 12.77
C LYS A 25 -3.15 -12.57 13.66
N LYS A 26 -4.35 -12.84 13.14
CA LYS A 26 -5.66 -12.56 13.76
C LYS A 26 -5.79 -11.11 14.26
N ARG A 27 -5.10 -10.16 13.64
CA ARG A 27 -5.43 -8.74 13.81
C ARG A 27 -6.65 -8.41 12.94
N SER A 28 -7.07 -7.16 13.00
CA SER A 28 -8.18 -6.66 12.19
C SER A 28 -7.70 -6.29 10.77
N VAL A 29 -8.58 -6.47 9.78
CA VAL A 29 -8.40 -5.98 8.40
C VAL A 29 -8.09 -4.48 8.39
N TYR A 30 -8.65 -3.70 9.33
CA TYR A 30 -8.33 -2.27 9.50
C TYR A 30 -6.84 -2.03 9.75
N LYS A 31 -6.20 -2.84 10.61
CA LYS A 31 -4.77 -2.69 10.90
C LYS A 31 -3.93 -3.04 9.68
N GLY A 32 -4.34 -4.01 8.88
CA GLY A 32 -3.71 -4.33 7.60
C GLY A 32 -3.77 -3.14 6.63
N ALA A 33 -4.95 -2.52 6.47
CA ALA A 33 -5.12 -1.34 5.63
C ALA A 33 -4.22 -0.16 6.07
N LEU A 34 -4.14 0.11 7.38
CA LEU A 34 -3.28 1.17 7.92
C LEU A 34 -1.78 0.91 7.70
N ILE A 35 -1.35 -0.34 7.76
CA ILE A 35 0.03 -0.72 7.43
C ILE A 35 0.33 -0.42 5.95
N ILE A 36 -0.57 -0.79 5.04
CA ILE A 36 -0.41 -0.49 3.61
C ILE A 36 -0.38 1.02 3.37
N LEU A 37 -1.27 1.77 4.05
CA LEU A 37 -1.30 3.24 3.97
C LEU A 37 0.02 3.86 4.47
N ALA A 38 0.58 3.36 5.57
CA ALA A 38 1.85 3.84 6.10
C ALA A 38 3.02 3.61 5.13
N PHE A 39 2.96 2.56 4.30
CA PHE A 39 3.95 2.33 3.24
C PHE A 39 3.82 3.31 2.07
N ALA A 40 2.68 3.97 1.85
CA ALA A 40 2.49 4.89 0.74
C ALA A 40 3.51 6.06 0.74
N PRO A 41 3.68 6.85 1.82
CA PRO A 41 4.69 7.90 1.85
C PRO A 41 6.12 7.34 1.88
N VAL A 42 6.34 6.18 2.53
CA VAL A 42 7.67 5.57 2.65
C VAL A 42 8.18 5.09 1.29
N PHE A 43 7.42 4.22 0.61
CA PHE A 43 7.82 3.69 -0.69
C PHE A 43 7.65 4.72 -1.81
N GLY A 44 6.73 5.68 -1.66
CA GLY A 44 6.66 6.82 -2.55
C GLY A 44 7.95 7.67 -2.50
N GLY A 45 8.37 8.08 -1.30
CA GLY A 45 9.60 8.84 -1.11
C GLY A 45 10.85 8.06 -1.52
N MET A 46 10.97 6.79 -1.10
CA MET A 46 12.09 5.93 -1.51
C MET A 46 12.13 5.73 -3.03
N GLY A 47 10.98 5.50 -3.66
CA GLY A 47 10.87 5.37 -5.11
C GLY A 47 11.34 6.62 -5.84
N SER A 48 10.97 7.81 -5.35
CA SER A 48 11.44 9.08 -5.88
C SER A 48 12.96 9.21 -5.77
N LEU A 49 13.53 8.95 -4.59
CA LEU A 49 14.98 9.06 -4.36
C LEU A 49 15.78 8.09 -5.24
N ILE A 50 15.32 6.83 -5.35
CA ILE A 50 15.97 5.82 -6.19
C ILE A 50 15.90 6.23 -7.66
N ALA A 51 14.73 6.67 -8.13
CA ALA A 51 14.55 7.02 -9.53
C ALA A 51 15.36 8.27 -9.93
N ILE A 52 15.40 9.30 -9.06
CA ILE A 52 16.28 10.46 -9.23
C ILE A 52 17.75 10.03 -9.29
N SER A 53 18.18 9.10 -8.43
CA SER A 53 19.58 8.63 -8.41
C SER A 53 19.99 7.89 -9.70
N ILE A 54 19.05 7.20 -10.35
CA ILE A 54 19.31 6.43 -11.57
C ILE A 54 19.23 7.32 -12.83
N ILE A 55 18.16 8.11 -12.95
CA ILE A 55 17.89 8.91 -14.16
C ILE A 55 18.64 10.25 -14.12
N ARG A 56 18.97 10.73 -12.91
CA ARG A 56 19.60 12.04 -12.65
C ARG A 56 18.74 13.23 -13.09
N ASP A 57 17.43 13.06 -13.07
CA ASP A 57 16.44 14.11 -13.34
C ASP A 57 15.53 14.33 -12.12
N PRO A 58 15.42 15.56 -11.58
CA PRO A 58 14.50 15.88 -10.48
C PRO A 58 13.02 15.58 -10.79
N PHE A 59 12.58 15.70 -12.04
CA PHE A 59 11.19 15.40 -12.42
C PHE A 59 10.83 13.92 -12.26
N THR A 60 11.82 13.05 -12.13
CA THR A 60 11.60 11.63 -11.79
C THR A 60 10.97 11.44 -10.41
N VAL A 61 10.86 12.48 -9.57
CA VAL A 61 10.08 12.45 -8.33
C VAL A 61 8.64 11.95 -8.53
N PHE A 62 8.03 12.23 -9.69
CA PHE A 62 6.67 11.79 -10.03
C PHE A 62 6.51 10.27 -10.11
N TYR A 63 7.58 9.54 -10.42
CA TYR A 63 7.56 8.08 -10.39
C TYR A 63 7.28 7.56 -8.97
N GLY A 64 8.00 8.07 -7.96
CA GLY A 64 7.73 7.69 -6.58
C GLY A 64 6.35 8.16 -6.10
N LEU A 65 5.93 9.37 -6.52
CA LEU A 65 4.58 9.86 -6.23
C LEU A 65 3.50 8.90 -6.77
N GLN A 66 3.71 8.34 -7.96
CA GLN A 66 2.82 7.35 -8.57
C GLN A 66 2.75 6.06 -7.74
N ILE A 67 3.87 5.56 -7.21
CA ILE A 67 3.89 4.41 -6.29
C ILE A 67 3.08 4.72 -5.03
N GLY A 68 3.33 5.89 -4.43
CA GLY A 68 2.61 6.34 -3.23
C GLY A 68 1.10 6.44 -3.49
N TYR A 69 0.70 7.00 -4.63
CA TYR A 69 -0.70 7.09 -5.04
C TYR A 69 -1.35 5.70 -5.17
N MET A 70 -0.68 4.75 -5.84
CA MET A 70 -1.20 3.39 -5.99
C MET A 70 -1.39 2.70 -4.63
N LEU A 71 -0.44 2.86 -3.70
CA LEU A 71 -0.54 2.32 -2.35
C LEU A 71 -1.64 2.98 -1.53
N LEU A 72 -1.84 4.29 -1.67
CA LEU A 72 -2.91 5.03 -1.03
C LEU A 72 -4.27 4.51 -1.48
N VAL A 73 -4.50 4.43 -2.80
CA VAL A 73 -5.76 3.88 -3.35
C VAL A 73 -5.98 2.45 -2.88
N ASN A 74 -4.94 1.61 -2.95
CA ASN A 74 -5.02 0.22 -2.52
C ASN A 74 -5.39 0.09 -1.03
N SER A 75 -4.76 0.89 -0.16
CA SER A 75 -5.10 0.92 1.26
C SER A 75 -6.54 1.38 1.51
N GLY A 76 -7.06 2.33 0.71
CA GLY A 76 -8.45 2.77 0.76
C GLY A 76 -9.44 1.65 0.42
N ILE A 77 -9.13 0.85 -0.61
CA ILE A 77 -9.92 -0.33 -0.97
C ILE A 77 -9.94 -1.34 0.19
N VAL A 78 -8.78 -1.64 0.77
CA VAL A 78 -8.69 -2.60 1.90
C VAL A 78 -9.42 -2.07 3.14
N LEU A 79 -9.35 -0.77 3.40
CA LEU A 79 -10.09 -0.12 4.50
C LEU A 79 -11.60 -0.23 4.28
N PHE A 80 -12.08 0.00 3.05
CA PHE A 80 -13.49 -0.14 2.71
C PHE A 80 -13.98 -1.58 2.93
N ILE A 81 -13.19 -2.58 2.52
CA ILE A 81 -13.47 -3.99 2.80
C ILE A 81 -13.52 -4.24 4.31
N ALA A 82 -12.60 -3.66 5.09
CA ALA A 82 -12.60 -3.79 6.54
C ALA A 82 -13.90 -3.27 7.18
N VAL A 83 -14.44 -2.16 6.67
CA VAL A 83 -15.73 -1.59 7.11
C VAL A 83 -16.88 -2.56 6.84
N ILE A 84 -16.97 -3.08 5.61
CA ILE A 84 -18.01 -4.04 5.22
C ILE A 84 -17.96 -5.28 6.10
N VAL A 85 -16.78 -5.90 6.24
CA VAL A 85 -16.59 -7.12 7.05
C VAL A 85 -17.00 -6.87 8.50
N SER A 86 -16.66 -5.72 9.05
CA SER A 86 -17.02 -5.38 10.44
C SER A 86 -18.52 -5.14 10.61
N CYS A 87 -19.18 -4.54 9.63
CA CYS A 87 -20.63 -4.38 9.63
C CYS A 87 -21.34 -5.74 9.55
N LEU A 88 -20.93 -6.60 8.62
CA LEU A 88 -21.49 -7.95 8.44
C LEU A 88 -21.31 -8.81 9.69
N GLN A 89 -20.14 -8.78 10.33
CA GLN A 89 -19.90 -9.51 11.57
C GLN A 89 -20.79 -9.01 12.71
N LYS A 90 -21.05 -7.70 12.78
CA LYS A 90 -21.93 -7.13 13.81
C LYS A 90 -23.38 -7.56 13.61
N VAL A 91 -23.87 -7.54 12.37
CA VAL A 91 -25.23 -8.00 12.04
C VAL A 91 -25.36 -9.50 12.31
N LEU A 92 -24.41 -10.32 11.85
CA LEU A 92 -24.45 -11.76 12.05
C LEU A 92 -24.42 -12.16 13.54
N LYS A 93 -23.69 -11.42 14.38
CA LYS A 93 -23.61 -11.69 15.82
C LYS A 93 -24.86 -11.24 16.60
N MET A 94 -25.74 -10.44 15.98
CA MET A 94 -27.02 -10.02 16.58
C MET A 94 -28.18 -10.99 16.25
N MET A 95 -28.00 -11.87 15.26
CA MET A 95 -28.89 -12.98 14.93
C MET A 95 -28.58 -14.21 15.78
#